data_AF-A0A5C4XAC7-F1
#
_entry.id   AF-A0A5C4XAC7-F1
#
_cell.length_a   1.000
_cell.length_b   1.000
_cell.length_c   1.000
_cell.angle_alpha   90.00
_cell.angle_beta   90.00
_cell.angle_gamma   90.00
#
_symmetry.space_group_name_H-M   'P 1'
#
loop_
_entity.id
_entity.type
_entity.pdbx_description
1 polymer ?
#
loop_
_entity_poly.entity_id
_entity_poly.type
_entity_poly.pdbx_seq_one_letter_code
_entity_poly.pdbx_strand_id
1 'polypeptide(L)'
;MVVRGRLWRVSNPALKENERQDLVTALMNARRAVKQAQGEPSATTMARQSVDAAKVALGERGPVWWEDGAPDCNRKLAKNTPYRGWFEKLEASP
;
A
#
# COMPACT_ATOMS: atom_id res chain seq x y z
N MET A 1 4.26 -0.88 7.82
CA MET A 1 4.93 -2.20 7.73
C MET A 1 6.28 -2.05 7.04
N VAL A 2 7.24 -2.95 7.30
CA VAL A 2 8.52 -3.03 6.56
C VAL A 2 8.56 -4.33 5.76
N VAL A 3 8.93 -4.27 4.47
CA VAL A 3 9.17 -5.46 3.64
C VAL A 3 10.48 -5.25 2.89
N ARG A 4 11.44 -6.15 3.09
CA ARG A 4 12.80 -6.07 2.50
C ARG A 4 13.44 -4.69 2.72
N GLY A 5 13.37 -4.19 3.96
CA GLY A 5 13.89 -2.88 4.37
C GLY A 5 13.15 -1.66 3.81
N ARG A 6 12.03 -1.84 3.10
CA ARG A 6 11.22 -0.75 2.54
C ARG A 6 9.94 -0.56 3.34
N LEU A 7 9.63 0.69 3.68
CA LEU A 7 8.40 1.07 4.35
C LEU A 7 7.23 1.00 3.39
N TRP A 8 6.16 0.39 3.86
CA TRP A 8 4.87 0.32 3.19
C TRP A 8 3.81 0.85 4.13
N ARG A 9 3.04 1.80 3.61
CA ARG A 9 1.82 2.26 4.27
C ARG A 9 0.82 1.11 4.31
N VAL A 10 0.23 0.89 5.47
CA VAL A 10 -0.84 -0.09 5.66
C VAL A 10 -2.19 0.57 5.40
N SER A 11 -3.23 -0.25 5.25
CA SER A 11 -4.59 0.24 5.08
C SER A 11 -5.02 1.11 6.27
N ASN A 12 -5.89 2.08 6.02
CA ASN A 12 -6.42 2.97 7.04
C ASN A 12 -7.16 2.15 8.12
N PRO A 13 -6.70 2.14 9.38
CA PRO A 13 -7.31 1.35 10.45
C PRO A 13 -8.68 1.89 10.88
N ALA A 14 -9.04 3.12 10.49
CA ALA A 14 -10.35 3.71 10.78
C ALA A 14 -11.46 3.25 9.81
N LEU A 15 -11.13 2.49 8.76
CA LEU A 15 -12.13 1.91 7.87
C LEU A 15 -13.00 0.90 8.64
N LYS A 16 -14.30 0.92 8.39
CA LYS A 16 -15.20 -0.13 8.90
C LYS A 16 -14.81 -1.47 8.27
N GLU A 17 -14.95 -2.56 9.01
CA GLU A 17 -14.48 -3.87 8.53
C GLU A 17 -15.16 -4.30 7.23
N ASN A 18 -16.46 -4.03 7.07
CA ASN A 18 -17.18 -4.33 5.83
C ASN A 18 -16.62 -3.53 4.64
N GLU A 19 -16.41 -2.22 4.81
CA GLU A 19 -15.82 -1.36 3.79
C GLU A 19 -14.39 -1.80 3.44
N ARG A 20 -13.59 -2.11 4.45
CA ARG A 20 -12.24 -2.65 4.26
C ARG A 20 -12.29 -3.96 3.46
N GLN A 21 -13.19 -4.87 3.78
CA GLN A 21 -13.33 -6.15 3.10
C GLN A 21 -13.78 -5.99 1.63
N ASP A 22 -14.70 -5.07 1.37
CA ASP A 22 -15.14 -4.74 0.00
C ASP A 22 -13.98 -4.18 -0.84
N LEU A 23 -13.19 -3.27 -0.26
CA LEU A 23 -12.03 -2.68 -0.92
C LEU A 23 -10.90 -3.70 -1.15
N VAL A 24 -10.67 -4.61 -0.20
CA VAL A 24 -9.73 -5.74 -0.38
C VAL A 24 -10.20 -6.65 -1.50
N THR A 25 -11.50 -6.94 -1.58
CA THR A 25 -12.10 -7.75 -2.64
C THR A 25 -11.92 -7.07 -4.00
N ALA A 26 -12.22 -5.77 -4.10
CA ALA A 26 -12.01 -4.98 -5.30
C ALA A 26 -10.54 -4.99 -5.74
N LEU A 27 -9.60 -4.83 -4.79
CA LEU A 27 -8.16 -4.90 -5.07
C LEU A 27 -7.73 -6.26 -5.62
N MET A 28 -8.23 -7.36 -5.06
CA MET A 28 -7.90 -8.70 -5.51
C MET A 28 -8.49 -9.00 -6.90
N ASN A 29 -9.71 -8.53 -7.18
CA ASN A 29 -10.32 -8.61 -8.50
C ASN A 29 -9.52 -7.81 -9.54
N ALA A 30 -9.12 -6.58 -9.22
CA ALA A 30 -8.32 -5.75 -10.10
C ALA A 30 -6.94 -6.38 -10.39
N ARG A 31 -6.28 -6.99 -9.39
CA ARG A 31 -5.01 -7.73 -9.60
C ARG A 31 -5.19 -8.93 -10.53
N ARG A 32 -6.31 -9.67 -10.39
CA ARG A 32 -6.63 -10.77 -11.29
C ARG A 32 -6.86 -10.27 -12.72
N ALA A 33 -7.56 -9.15 -12.89
CA ALA A 33 -7.77 -8.53 -14.19
C ALA A 33 -6.46 -8.11 -14.86
N VAL A 34 -5.47 -7.59 -14.09
CA VAL A 34 -4.13 -7.29 -14.65
C VAL A 34 -3.47 -8.53 -15.23
N LYS A 35 -3.58 -9.68 -14.54
CA LYS A 35 -3.02 -10.95 -15.02
C LYS A 35 -3.75 -11.44 -16.28
N GLN A 36 -5.07 -11.26 -16.34
CA GLN A 36 -5.89 -11.69 -17.48
C GLN A 36 -5.70 -10.81 -18.71
N ALA A 37 -5.42 -9.52 -18.52
CA ALA A 37 -5.20 -8.56 -19.60
C ALA A 37 -3.80 -8.66 -20.27
N GLN A 38 -3.05 -9.73 -19.98
CA GLN A 38 -1.71 -9.91 -20.54
C GLN A 38 -1.76 -9.97 -22.07
N GLY A 39 -0.97 -9.10 -22.72
CA GLY A 39 -0.97 -8.96 -24.18
C GLY A 39 -1.91 -7.87 -24.71
N GLU A 40 -2.82 -7.35 -23.86
CA GLU A 40 -3.77 -6.29 -24.21
C GLU A 40 -3.42 -4.99 -23.46
N PRO A 41 -2.75 -4.01 -24.11
CA PRO A 41 -2.22 -2.83 -23.43
C PRO A 41 -3.29 -1.95 -22.78
N SER A 42 -4.44 -1.76 -23.45
CA SER A 42 -5.56 -0.95 -22.95
C SER A 42 -6.20 -1.59 -21.72
N ALA A 43 -6.53 -2.87 -21.79
CA ALA A 43 -7.09 -3.64 -20.69
C ALA A 43 -6.12 -3.72 -19.49
N THR A 44 -4.82 -3.88 -19.76
CA THR A 44 -3.78 -3.85 -18.71
C THR A 44 -3.75 -2.49 -18.00
N THR A 45 -3.85 -1.40 -18.75
CA THR A 45 -3.86 -0.04 -18.20
C THR A 45 -5.09 0.19 -17.32
N MET A 46 -6.28 -0.18 -17.79
CA MET A 46 -7.52 -0.07 -17.01
C MET A 46 -7.48 -0.90 -15.71
N ALA A 47 -6.96 -2.13 -15.79
CA ALA A 47 -6.83 -2.98 -14.61
C ALA A 47 -5.82 -2.41 -13.60
N ARG A 48 -4.71 -1.81 -14.07
CA ARG A 48 -3.74 -1.10 -13.21
C ARG A 48 -4.33 0.14 -12.55
N GLN A 49 -5.16 0.90 -13.27
CA GLN A 49 -5.88 2.05 -12.70
C GLN A 49 -6.84 1.58 -11.60
N SER A 50 -7.54 0.47 -11.82
CA SER A 50 -8.44 -0.12 -10.81
C SER A 50 -7.68 -0.57 -9.56
N VAL A 51 -6.47 -1.14 -9.72
CA VAL A 51 -5.58 -1.46 -8.59
C VAL A 51 -5.18 -0.20 -7.83
N ASP A 52 -4.86 0.88 -8.53
CA ASP A 52 -4.47 2.13 -7.88
C ASP A 52 -5.64 2.76 -7.11
N ALA A 53 -6.82 2.83 -7.72
CA ALA A 53 -8.03 3.33 -7.09
C ALA A 53 -8.37 2.57 -5.80
N ALA A 54 -8.33 1.24 -5.83
CA ALA A 54 -8.58 0.42 -4.64
C ALA A 54 -7.53 0.66 -3.54
N LYS A 55 -6.25 0.85 -3.90
CA LYS A 55 -5.20 1.17 -2.93
C LYS A 55 -5.33 2.56 -2.33
N VAL A 56 -5.77 3.54 -3.11
CA VAL A 56 -6.06 4.89 -2.60
C VAL A 56 -7.24 4.83 -1.62
N ALA A 57 -8.32 4.13 -1.97
CA ALA A 57 -9.47 3.96 -1.09
C ALA A 57 -9.12 3.21 0.20
N LEU A 58 -8.26 2.18 0.14
CA LEU A 58 -7.73 1.51 1.33
C LEU A 58 -6.81 2.41 2.17
N GLY A 59 -6.38 3.56 1.66
CA GLY A 59 -5.41 4.44 2.31
C GLY A 59 -3.95 3.96 2.19
N GLU A 60 -3.66 2.94 1.38
CA GLU A 60 -2.29 2.45 1.10
C GLU A 60 -1.50 3.39 0.16
N ARG A 61 -2.21 4.26 -0.55
CA ARG A 61 -1.70 5.30 -1.48
C ARG A 61 -2.53 6.58 -1.34
N GLY A 62 -2.07 7.65 -1.98
CA GLY A 62 -2.74 8.95 -1.93
C GLY A 62 -2.46 9.70 -0.62
N PRO A 63 -3.38 10.60 -0.21
CA PRO A 63 -3.27 11.34 1.04
C PRO A 63 -3.05 10.42 2.24
N VAL A 64 -2.32 10.90 3.24
CA VAL A 64 -2.11 10.17 4.49
C VAL A 64 -3.41 10.11 5.28
N TRP A 65 -3.62 9.02 6.02
CA TRP A 65 -4.82 8.85 6.87
C TRP A 65 -4.57 9.24 8.34
N TRP A 66 -3.35 9.64 8.69
CA TRP A 66 -2.99 10.09 10.03
C TRP A 66 -2.92 11.62 10.11
N GLU A 67 -3.16 12.16 11.30
CA GLU A 67 -3.23 13.61 11.57
C GLU A 67 -2.07 14.12 12.45
N ASP A 68 -1.21 13.23 12.94
CA ASP A 68 -0.10 13.54 13.86
C ASP A 68 1.08 14.27 13.20
N GLY A 69 0.98 14.60 11.91
CA GLY A 69 2.02 15.29 11.15
C GLY A 69 3.22 14.43 10.77
N ALA A 70 3.19 13.11 11.01
CA ALA A 70 4.28 12.23 10.62
C ALA A 70 4.52 12.28 9.08
N PRO A 71 5.78 12.23 8.62
CA PRO A 71 6.06 12.33 7.19
C PRO A 71 5.64 11.07 6.44
N ASP A 72 5.06 11.23 5.25
CA ASP A 72 4.80 10.10 4.37
C ASP A 72 6.11 9.49 3.84
N CYS A 73 6.44 8.34 4.40
CA CYS A 73 7.62 7.55 4.03
C CYS A 73 7.25 6.31 3.20
N ASN A 74 6.04 6.25 2.64
CA ASN A 74 5.61 5.13 1.81
C ASN A 74 6.58 4.86 0.64
N ARG A 75 6.92 3.59 0.44
CA ARG A 75 7.87 3.09 -0.58
C ARG A 75 9.30 3.62 -0.45
N LYS A 76 9.69 4.21 0.69
CA LYS A 76 11.08 4.58 0.98
C LYS A 76 11.80 3.47 1.76
N LEU A 77 13.12 3.35 1.56
CA LEU A 77 13.94 2.47 2.40
C LEU A 77 13.95 3.03 3.82
N ALA A 78 13.70 2.20 4.84
CA ALA A 78 13.64 2.64 6.24
C ALA A 78 14.93 3.37 6.67
N LYS A 79 16.09 2.86 6.22
CA LYS A 79 17.40 3.50 6.43
C LYS A 79 17.53 4.92 5.86
N ASN A 80 16.69 5.35 4.92
CA ASN A 80 16.73 6.70 4.34
C ASN A 80 15.62 7.60 4.88
N THR A 81 15.06 7.26 6.04
CA THR A 81 13.93 7.96 6.65
C THR A 81 14.21 8.20 8.13
N PRO A 82 13.43 9.06 8.81
CA PRO A 82 13.52 9.25 10.26
C PRO A 82 13.37 7.95 11.07
N TYR A 83 12.77 6.91 10.47
CA TYR A 83 12.59 5.59 11.08
C TYR A 83 13.85 4.71 11.08
N ARG A 84 15.02 5.20 10.63
CA ARG A 84 16.28 4.43 10.59
C ARG A 84 16.61 3.77 11.92
N GLY A 85 16.70 4.56 13.00
CA GLY A 85 17.15 4.06 14.30
C GLY A 85 16.18 3.04 14.93
N TRP A 86 14.88 3.15 14.63
CA TRP A 86 13.91 2.12 14.99
C TRP A 86 14.12 0.84 14.18
N PHE A 87 14.31 0.96 12.86
CA PHE A 87 14.49 -0.19 11.97
C PHE A 87 15.77 -0.97 12.28
N GLU A 88 16.88 -0.29 12.58
CA GLU A 88 18.15 -0.94 12.97
C GLU A 88 18.01 -1.75 14.27
N LYS A 89 17.20 -1.27 15.23
CA LYS A 89 16.92 -2.01 16.47
C LYS A 89 16.07 -3.27 16.24
N LEU A 90 15.16 -3.23 15.26
CA LEU A 90 14.37 -4.41 14.88
C LEU A 90 15.25 -5.49 14.25
N GLU A 91 16.16 -5.12 13.35
CA GLU A 91 17.09 -6.07 12.71
C GLU A 91 18.14 -6.62 13.69
N ALA A 92 18.43 -5.89 14.78
CA ALA A 92 19.34 -6.31 15.84
C ALA A 92 18.67 -7.21 16.91
N SER A 93 17.34 -7.40 16.86
CA SER A 93 16.67 -8.38 17.73
C SER A 93 16.70 -9.78 17.09
N PRO A 94 17.18 -10.82 17.80
CA PRO A 94 17.30 -12.18 17.29
C PRO A 94 15.95 -12.86 17.04
#